data_AF-A0A3N5IJN6-F1
#
_entry.id   AF-A0A3N5IJN6-F1
#
_cell.length_a   1.000
_cell.length_b   1.000
_cell.length_c   1.000
_cell.angle_alpha   90.00
_cell.angle_beta   90.00
_cell.angle_gamma   90.00
#
_symmetry.space_group_name_H-M   'P 1'
#
loop_
_entity.id
_entity.type
_entity.pdbx_description
1 polymer ?
#
loop_
_entity_poly.entity_id
_entity_poly.type
_entity_poly.pdbx_seq_one_letter_code
_entity_poly.pdbx_strand_id
1 'polypeptide(L)'
;MCRFHLGELKGRFFPAGDGGFSGTEHLPLALSEKDPMKPATRFPVPFLVFALAVFLLPLVVSGSYVIGVMCFVALYGALALGKGVLLEQAGIFSLAHPTWFGLGAYVTGIAAVKGLPPLTAILLAAGFVALVAFVLGAPLLRLKGYYLACATFSLMLIIEIVIANLGSLTGGHDGLMGIPPLSIGGLALEGDRSFYFLSWGLCLGNLLVSEQPDAFPHGPGHRRL
;
A
#
# COMPACT_ATOMS: atom_id res chain seq x y z
N MET A 1 17.01 49.99 8.95
CA MET A 1 16.12 50.49 7.88
C MET A 1 15.76 49.32 6.97
N CYS A 2 14.49 49.30 6.54
CA CYS A 2 13.86 48.41 5.55
C CYS A 2 13.46 46.97 6.00
N ARG A 3 12.37 46.92 6.78
CA ARG A 3 11.33 45.87 6.74
C ARG A 3 10.78 45.74 5.32
N PHE A 4 10.79 44.53 4.75
CA PHE A 4 10.13 44.24 3.48
C PHE A 4 8.78 43.52 3.72
N HIS A 5 7.72 44.16 3.22
CA HIS A 5 6.33 43.75 3.22
C HIS A 5 6.14 42.48 2.36
N LEU A 6 5.66 41.39 2.96
CA LEU A 6 5.19 40.19 2.25
C LEU A 6 3.75 39.92 2.69
N GLY A 7 2.84 40.75 2.16
CA GLY A 7 1.41 40.71 2.44
C GLY A 7 0.58 40.75 1.16
N GLU A 8 1.02 40.10 0.07
CA GLU A 8 0.30 40.13 -1.22
C GLU A 8 0.54 38.88 -2.08
N LEU A 9 0.46 37.65 -1.52
CA LEU A 9 0.38 36.42 -2.32
C LEU A 9 -0.58 35.38 -1.73
N LYS A 10 -1.65 35.83 -1.06
CA LYS A 10 -2.74 34.97 -0.55
C LYS A 10 -4.05 35.14 -1.33
N GLY A 11 -3.95 35.34 -2.65
CA GLY A 11 -5.10 35.74 -3.47
C GLY A 11 -5.18 35.18 -4.90
N ARG A 12 -4.47 34.11 -5.27
CA ARG A 12 -4.48 33.60 -6.67
C ARG A 12 -4.95 32.15 -6.88
N PHE A 13 -5.55 31.48 -5.90
CA PHE A 13 -6.07 30.10 -6.11
C PHE A 13 -7.57 29.92 -5.88
N PHE A 14 -8.31 30.98 -5.55
CA PHE A 14 -9.77 30.96 -5.55
C PHE A 14 -10.26 32.10 -6.44
N PRO A 15 -10.77 31.83 -7.65
CA PRO A 15 -11.47 32.85 -8.42
C PRO A 15 -12.79 33.18 -7.73
N ALA A 16 -12.98 34.46 -7.45
CA ALA A 16 -14.29 35.03 -7.15
C ALA A 16 -15.20 34.78 -8.36
N GLY A 17 -16.19 33.92 -8.17
CA GLY A 17 -17.36 33.76 -9.01
C GLY A 17 -18.56 34.24 -8.21
N ASP A 18 -18.86 35.51 -8.39
CA ASP A 18 -20.04 36.25 -7.97
C ASP A 18 -21.21 35.91 -8.88
N GLY A 19 -22.26 35.30 -8.31
CA GLY A 19 -23.43 34.89 -9.07
C GLY A 19 -24.45 34.07 -8.27
N GLY A 20 -24.98 34.66 -7.19
CA GLY A 20 -26.33 34.40 -6.69
C GLY A 20 -26.67 32.99 -6.19
N PHE A 21 -26.70 32.82 -4.86
CA PHE A 21 -27.76 32.05 -4.19
C PHE A 21 -28.20 32.85 -2.96
N SER A 22 -29.20 33.72 -3.19
CA SER A 22 -30.06 34.26 -2.15
C SER A 22 -31.01 33.15 -1.72
N GLY A 23 -31.06 32.83 -0.44
CA GLY A 23 -31.94 31.79 0.10
C GLY A 23 -31.62 31.47 1.55
N THR A 24 -32.16 32.28 2.45
CA THR A 24 -32.34 31.95 3.87
C THR A 24 -33.26 30.74 4.00
N GLU A 25 -32.69 29.55 4.24
CA GLU A 25 -33.45 28.41 4.77
C GLU A 25 -32.62 27.73 5.87
N HIS A 26 -33.00 28.05 7.10
CA HIS A 26 -32.97 27.20 8.27
C HIS A 26 -32.35 25.80 8.08
N LEU A 27 -31.17 25.56 8.65
CA LEU A 27 -30.83 24.23 9.12
C LEU A 27 -30.49 24.27 10.61
N PRO A 28 -31.34 23.67 11.47
CA PRO A 28 -31.18 23.71 12.91
C PRO A 28 -29.86 23.05 13.31
N LEU A 29 -29.22 23.66 14.31
CA LEU A 29 -28.10 23.17 15.13
C LEU A 29 -28.48 21.93 15.96
N ALA A 30 -29.26 21.02 15.38
CA ALA A 30 -29.77 19.80 15.97
C ALA A 30 -29.49 18.60 15.05
N LEU A 31 -28.23 18.36 14.71
CA LEU A 31 -27.75 16.99 14.54
C LEU A 31 -27.09 16.63 15.88
N SER A 32 -27.95 16.30 16.84
CA SER A 32 -28.12 14.90 17.23
C SER A 32 -26.78 14.34 17.69
N GLU A 33 -26.44 14.78 18.91
CA GLU A 33 -26.15 13.88 20.01
C GLU A 33 -26.00 12.42 19.59
N LYS A 34 -24.74 11.98 19.63
CA LYS A 34 -24.34 10.59 19.87
C LYS A 34 -25.28 9.58 19.24
N ASP A 35 -25.01 9.23 17.99
CA ASP A 35 -25.11 7.81 17.68
C ASP A 35 -24.24 7.09 18.71
N PRO A 36 -24.80 6.17 19.53
CA PRO A 36 -23.96 5.35 20.38
C PRO A 36 -22.97 4.67 19.45
N MET A 37 -21.69 4.81 19.78
CA MET A 37 -20.62 3.98 19.22
C MET A 37 -21.10 2.54 19.33
N LYS A 38 -21.69 2.03 18.24
CA LYS A 38 -21.99 0.63 18.11
C LYS A 38 -20.62 -0.01 18.15
N PRO A 39 -20.33 -0.89 19.13
CA PRO A 39 -19.04 -1.56 19.14
C PRO A 39 -18.96 -2.25 17.78
N ALA A 40 -17.98 -1.85 16.98
CA ALA A 40 -17.64 -2.52 15.73
C ALA A 40 -16.97 -3.86 16.05
N THR A 41 -17.56 -4.61 16.98
CA THR A 41 -17.26 -6.00 17.27
C THR A 41 -18.36 -6.82 16.60
N ARG A 42 -18.32 -6.90 15.28
CA ARG A 42 -18.96 -8.02 14.56
C ARG A 42 -17.87 -8.79 13.84
N PHE A 43 -17.14 -9.58 14.61
CA PHE A 43 -16.36 -10.74 14.15
C PHE A 43 -17.17 -11.61 13.15
N PRO A 44 -16.54 -12.58 12.47
CA PRO A 44 -15.77 -12.50 11.24
C PRO A 44 -16.53 -13.29 10.17
N VAL A 45 -17.87 -13.24 10.17
CA VAL A 45 -18.69 -14.12 9.31
C VAL A 45 -18.47 -13.85 7.82
N PRO A 46 -18.47 -12.60 7.31
CA PRO A 46 -18.14 -12.37 5.90
C PRO A 46 -16.67 -12.70 5.58
N PHE A 47 -15.75 -12.52 6.54
CA PHE A 47 -14.34 -12.87 6.41
C PHE A 47 -14.13 -14.39 6.31
N LEU A 48 -14.77 -15.17 7.18
CA LEU A 48 -14.70 -16.62 7.20
C LEU A 48 -15.36 -17.22 5.94
N VAL A 49 -16.46 -16.62 5.47
CA VAL A 49 -17.10 -17.02 4.21
C VAL A 49 -16.22 -16.69 3.01
N PHE A 50 -15.56 -15.53 3.00
CA PHE A 50 -14.61 -15.16 1.94
C PHE A 50 -13.36 -16.07 1.95
N ALA A 51 -12.75 -16.29 3.11
CA ALA A 51 -11.63 -17.20 3.30
C ALA A 51 -11.98 -18.64 2.89
N LEU A 52 -13.17 -19.12 3.26
CA LEU A 52 -13.66 -20.45 2.89
C LEU A 52 -13.95 -20.56 1.39
N ALA A 53 -14.57 -19.56 0.78
CA ALA A 53 -14.85 -19.52 -0.66
C ALA A 53 -13.55 -19.55 -1.49
N VAL A 54 -12.53 -18.80 -1.03
CA VAL A 54 -11.19 -18.81 -1.60
C VAL A 54 -10.51 -20.16 -1.41
N PHE A 55 -10.61 -20.77 -0.22
CA PHE A 55 -9.99 -22.07 0.04
C PHE A 55 -10.63 -23.20 -0.79
N LEU A 56 -11.92 -23.10 -1.10
CA LEU A 56 -12.66 -24.05 -1.95
C LEU A 56 -12.44 -23.85 -3.46
N LEU A 57 -12.11 -22.64 -3.90
CA LEU A 57 -11.88 -22.31 -5.31
C LEU A 57 -10.84 -23.18 -6.04
N PRO A 58 -9.64 -23.48 -5.48
CA PRO A 58 -8.65 -24.34 -6.15
C PRO A 58 -9.07 -25.81 -6.25
N LEU A 59 -10.11 -26.25 -5.52
CA LEU A 59 -10.68 -27.61 -5.65
C LEU A 59 -11.67 -27.72 -6.81
N VAL A 60 -12.29 -26.61 -7.22
CA VAL A 60 -13.30 -26.58 -8.29
C VAL A 60 -12.69 -26.21 -9.64
N VAL A 61 -11.60 -25.42 -9.66
CA VAL A 61 -11.00 -24.91 -10.90
C VAL A 61 -9.55 -25.39 -11.06
N SER A 62 -9.34 -26.31 -12.00
CA SER A 62 -8.03 -26.92 -12.31
C SER A 62 -7.16 -26.14 -13.30
N GLY A 63 -7.59 -24.97 -13.75
CA GLY A 63 -6.86 -24.17 -14.74
C GLY A 63 -5.70 -23.39 -14.12
N SER A 64 -4.46 -23.70 -14.49
CA SER A 64 -3.24 -22.99 -14.03
C SER A 64 -3.32 -21.48 -14.26
N TYR A 65 -3.95 -21.04 -15.37
CA TYR A 65 -4.21 -19.61 -15.62
C TYR A 65 -5.08 -18.95 -14.55
N VAL A 66 -6.18 -19.60 -14.14
CA VAL A 66 -7.09 -19.05 -13.12
C VAL A 66 -6.39 -18.98 -11.77
N ILE A 67 -5.58 -19.99 -11.42
CA ILE A 67 -4.78 -20.00 -10.18
C ILE A 67 -3.78 -18.84 -10.18
N GLY A 68 -3.10 -18.57 -11.29
CA GLY A 68 -2.19 -17.44 -11.45
C GLY A 68 -2.87 -16.09 -11.29
N VAL A 69 -4.01 -15.87 -11.97
CA VAL A 69 -4.80 -14.64 -11.84
C VAL A 69 -5.25 -14.43 -10.38
N MET A 70 -5.71 -15.48 -9.71
CA MET A 70 -6.12 -15.38 -8.31
C MET A 70 -4.95 -15.07 -7.36
N CYS A 71 -3.75 -15.57 -7.65
CA CYS A 71 -2.54 -15.19 -6.91
C CYS A 71 -2.26 -13.69 -7.05
N PHE A 72 -2.40 -13.12 -8.26
CA PHE A 72 -2.26 -11.67 -8.46
C PHE A 72 -3.34 -10.87 -7.72
N VAL A 73 -4.59 -11.35 -7.72
CA VAL A 73 -5.67 -10.71 -6.95
C VAL A 73 -5.37 -10.72 -5.45
N ALA A 74 -4.92 -11.84 -4.90
CA ALA A 74 -4.53 -11.94 -3.49
C ALA A 74 -3.36 -11.00 -3.16
N LEU A 75 -2.36 -10.94 -4.04
CA LEU A 75 -1.19 -10.08 -3.89
C LEU A 75 -1.55 -8.59 -3.90
N TYR A 76 -2.30 -8.13 -4.92
CA TYR A 76 -2.74 -6.74 -5.00
C TYR A 76 -3.73 -6.38 -3.89
N GLY A 77 -4.58 -7.33 -3.48
CA GLY A 77 -5.46 -7.20 -2.31
C GLY A 77 -4.67 -6.95 -1.03
N ALA A 78 -3.68 -7.78 -0.73
CA ALA A 78 -2.80 -7.61 0.43
C ALA A 78 -2.09 -6.23 0.42
N LEU A 79 -1.63 -5.79 -0.76
CA LEU A 79 -1.01 -4.46 -0.92
C LEU A 79 -2.00 -3.32 -0.67
N ALA A 80 -3.26 -3.46 -1.08
CA ALA A 80 -4.30 -2.45 -0.85
C ALA A 80 -4.67 -2.35 0.63
N LEU A 81 -4.79 -3.48 1.33
CA LEU A 81 -5.08 -3.53 2.76
C LEU A 81 -4.00 -2.82 3.59
N GLY A 82 -2.72 -2.99 3.24
CA GLY A 82 -1.62 -2.28 3.90
C GLY A 82 -1.70 -0.75 3.79
N LYS A 83 -2.28 -0.21 2.70
CA LYS A 83 -2.44 1.25 2.53
C LYS A 83 -3.57 1.84 3.38
N GLY A 84 -4.62 1.07 3.67
CA GLY A 84 -5.79 1.53 4.43
C GLY A 84 -5.40 2.09 5.79
N VAL A 85 -4.49 1.39 6.50
CA VAL A 85 -4.00 1.77 7.83
C VAL A 85 -3.33 3.15 7.84
N LEU A 86 -2.53 3.49 6.82
CA LEU A 86 -1.83 4.78 6.76
C LEU A 86 -2.78 5.94 6.46
N LEU A 87 -3.78 5.70 5.61
CA LEU A 87 -4.74 6.72 5.23
C LEU A 87 -5.71 7.05 6.37
N GLU A 88 -6.11 6.03 7.12
CA GLU A 88 -7.04 6.13 8.25
C GLU A 88 -6.38 6.73 9.49
N GLN A 89 -5.09 6.47 9.74
CA GLN A 89 -4.41 6.90 10.97
C GLN A 89 -3.64 8.22 10.84
N ALA A 90 -3.07 8.54 9.67
CA ALA A 90 -2.22 9.71 9.50
C ALA A 90 -2.87 10.86 8.70
N GLY A 91 -3.95 10.58 7.95
CA GLY A 91 -4.56 11.57 7.04
C GLY A 91 -3.61 12.02 5.91
N ILE A 92 -2.55 11.26 5.64
CA ILE A 92 -1.53 11.55 4.61
C ILE A 92 -1.69 10.55 3.47
N PHE A 93 -1.86 11.06 2.24
CA PHE A 93 -1.97 10.23 1.04
C PHE A 93 -0.58 9.97 0.43
N SER A 94 -0.09 8.74 0.54
CA SER A 94 1.19 8.30 -0.06
C SER A 94 0.95 7.22 -1.12
N LEU A 95 1.41 7.47 -2.36
CA LEU A 95 1.21 6.56 -3.50
C LEU A 95 2.40 5.62 -3.77
N ALA A 96 3.56 5.85 -3.16
CA ALA A 96 4.81 5.17 -3.51
C ALA A 96 4.92 3.71 -3.00
N HIS A 97 3.93 3.18 -2.30
CA HIS A 97 3.95 1.82 -1.75
C HIS A 97 4.19 0.69 -2.78
N PRO A 98 3.57 0.71 -3.98
CA PRO A 98 3.80 -0.33 -5.00
C PRO A 98 5.27 -0.36 -5.46
N THR A 99 5.94 0.79 -5.41
CA THR A 99 7.34 0.94 -5.79
C THR A 99 8.27 0.15 -4.89
N TRP A 100 8.04 0.18 -3.58
CA TRP A 100 8.85 -0.56 -2.61
C TRP A 100 8.63 -2.07 -2.73
N PHE A 101 7.38 -2.45 -2.97
CA PHE A 101 7.03 -3.84 -3.26
C PHE A 101 7.73 -4.34 -4.54
N GLY A 102 7.63 -3.59 -5.64
CA GLY A 102 8.27 -3.93 -6.92
C GLY A 102 9.79 -4.00 -6.80
N LEU A 103 10.42 -3.00 -6.16
CA LEU A 103 11.87 -2.97 -5.96
C LEU A 103 12.36 -4.18 -5.16
N GLY A 104 11.64 -4.56 -4.09
CA GLY A 104 11.96 -5.76 -3.31
C GLY A 104 11.83 -7.05 -4.11
N ALA A 105 10.78 -7.18 -4.93
CA ALA A 105 10.58 -8.33 -5.81
C ALA A 105 11.71 -8.45 -6.84
N TYR A 106 12.10 -7.35 -7.49
CA TYR A 106 13.20 -7.35 -8.47
C TYR A 106 14.55 -7.69 -7.82
N VAL A 107 14.89 -7.09 -6.68
CA VAL A 107 16.16 -7.38 -5.99
C VAL A 107 16.21 -8.84 -5.54
N THR A 108 15.10 -9.37 -5.02
CA THR A 108 14.99 -10.79 -4.66
C THR A 108 15.16 -11.70 -5.88
N GLY A 109 14.50 -11.37 -7.01
CA GLY A 109 14.60 -12.12 -8.26
C GLY A 109 16.02 -12.16 -8.83
N ILE A 110 16.70 -11.00 -8.86
CA ILE A 110 18.10 -10.91 -9.33
C ILE A 110 19.03 -11.73 -8.42
N ALA A 111 18.84 -11.66 -7.10
CA ALA A 111 19.64 -12.43 -6.16
C ALA A 111 19.38 -13.94 -6.29
N ALA A 112 18.13 -14.36 -6.52
CA ALA A 112 17.77 -15.75 -6.74
C ALA A 112 18.37 -16.31 -8.05
N VAL A 113 18.35 -15.55 -9.14
CA VAL A 113 18.99 -15.94 -10.42
C VAL A 113 20.51 -16.08 -10.28
N LYS A 114 21.13 -15.30 -9.38
CA LYS A 114 22.56 -15.43 -9.05
C LYS A 114 22.90 -16.65 -8.17
N GLY A 115 21.92 -17.47 -7.82
CA GLY A 115 22.13 -18.72 -7.07
C GLY A 115 22.12 -18.56 -5.54
N LEU A 116 21.70 -17.41 -5.01
CA LEU A 116 21.51 -17.25 -3.56
C LEU A 116 20.26 -18.01 -3.11
N PRO A 117 20.28 -18.66 -1.93
CA PRO A 117 19.09 -19.30 -1.39
C PRO A 117 17.96 -18.26 -1.21
N PRO A 118 16.71 -18.57 -1.64
CA PRO A 118 15.62 -17.59 -1.71
C PRO A 118 15.37 -16.82 -0.41
N LEU A 119 15.50 -17.47 0.75
CA LEU A 119 15.36 -16.84 2.06
C LEU A 119 16.41 -15.74 2.31
N THR A 120 17.66 -16.00 1.95
CA THR A 120 18.73 -15.00 2.09
C THR A 120 18.57 -13.87 1.09
N ALA A 121 18.08 -14.17 -0.11
CA ALA A 121 17.76 -13.18 -1.13
C ALA A 121 16.66 -12.22 -0.63
N ILE A 122 15.60 -12.73 0.02
CA ILE A 122 14.53 -11.90 0.60
C ILE A 122 15.07 -11.00 1.71
N LEU A 123 15.91 -11.51 2.62
CA LEU A 123 16.49 -10.70 3.69
C LEU A 123 17.41 -9.60 3.16
N LEU A 124 18.23 -9.92 2.17
CA LEU A 124 19.10 -8.95 1.52
C LEU A 124 18.30 -7.89 0.75
N ALA A 125 17.22 -8.31 0.07
CA ALA A 125 16.31 -7.41 -0.60
C ALA A 125 15.61 -6.47 0.40
N ALA A 126 15.13 -6.99 1.53
CA ALA A 126 14.51 -6.18 2.58
C ALA A 126 15.48 -5.12 3.13
N GLY A 127 16.73 -5.50 3.41
CA GLY A 127 17.77 -4.56 3.85
C GLY A 127 18.09 -3.49 2.81
N PHE A 128 18.20 -3.88 1.53
CA PHE A 128 18.45 -2.95 0.44
C PHE A 128 17.28 -1.97 0.23
N VAL A 129 16.05 -2.48 0.21
CA VAL A 129 14.84 -1.64 0.07
C VAL A 129 14.70 -0.69 1.25
N ALA A 130 14.97 -1.15 2.48
CA ALA A 130 14.94 -0.29 3.67
C ALA A 130 15.96 0.85 3.58
N LEU A 131 17.18 0.57 3.11
CA LEU A 131 18.21 1.58 2.91
C LEU A 131 17.78 2.62 1.86
N VAL A 132 17.28 2.16 0.71
CA VAL A 132 16.83 3.04 -0.38
C VAL A 132 15.62 3.87 0.07
N ALA A 133 14.67 3.26 0.77
CA ALA A 133 13.50 3.93 1.33
C ALA A 133 13.88 4.96 2.41
N PHE A 134 14.91 4.71 3.21
CA PHE A 134 15.40 5.67 4.20
C PHE A 134 16.01 6.91 3.52
N VAL A 135 16.88 6.69 2.52
CA VAL A 135 17.54 7.78 1.79
C VAL A 135 16.53 8.63 1.02
N LEU A 136 15.58 7.99 0.34
CA LEU A 136 14.54 8.69 -0.44
C LEU A 136 13.40 9.23 0.44
N GLY A 137 13.13 8.61 1.59
CA GLY A 137 12.10 9.05 2.53
C GLY A 137 12.45 10.34 3.25
N ALA A 138 13.73 10.56 3.59
CA ALA A 138 14.20 11.76 4.29
C ALA A 138 13.82 13.09 3.60
N PRO A 139 14.01 13.28 2.28
CA PRO A 139 13.55 14.49 1.60
C PRO A 139 12.02 14.55 1.46
N LEU A 140 11.34 13.41 1.28
CA LEU A 140 9.88 13.37 1.13
C LEU A 140 9.17 13.86 2.40
N LEU A 141 9.67 13.51 3.58
CA LEU A 141 9.12 13.95 4.87
C LEU A 141 9.18 15.47 5.08
N ARG A 142 9.93 16.22 4.27
CA ARG A 142 9.98 17.69 4.32
C ARG A 142 8.80 18.36 3.61
N LEU A 143 8.06 17.64 2.77
CA LEU A 143 6.89 18.18 2.05
C LEU A 143 5.60 17.95 2.86
N LYS A 144 4.62 18.84 2.70
CA LYS A 144 3.32 18.77 3.41
C LYS A 144 2.15 18.81 2.43
N GLY A 145 1.08 18.08 2.77
CA GLY A 145 -0.18 18.09 2.04
C GLY A 145 -0.05 17.61 0.59
N TYR A 146 -0.62 18.36 -0.35
CA TYR A 146 -0.66 18.01 -1.78
C TYR A 146 0.73 17.83 -2.42
N TYR A 147 1.74 18.56 -1.95
CA TYR A 147 3.11 18.43 -2.46
C TYR A 147 3.72 17.06 -2.16
N LEU A 148 3.36 16.45 -1.03
CA LEU A 148 3.83 15.11 -0.68
C LEU A 148 3.22 14.05 -1.59
N ALA A 149 1.90 14.14 -1.85
CA ALA A 149 1.22 13.21 -2.74
C ALA A 149 1.82 13.25 -4.15
N CYS A 150 2.02 14.45 -4.72
CA CYS A 150 2.67 14.64 -6.02
C CYS A 150 4.10 14.08 -6.03
N ALA A 151 4.90 14.37 -4.99
CA ALA A 151 6.27 13.86 -4.89
C ALA A 151 6.32 12.32 -4.84
N THR A 152 5.42 11.67 -4.10
CA THR A 152 5.36 10.19 -4.04
C THR A 152 4.95 9.56 -5.37
N PHE A 153 4.08 10.22 -6.13
CA PHE A 153 3.67 9.78 -7.46
C PHE A 153 4.85 9.86 -8.44
N SER A 154 5.55 11.00 -8.47
CA SER A 154 6.76 11.16 -9.28
C SER A 154 7.85 10.15 -8.89
N LEU A 155 8.03 9.88 -7.59
CA LEU A 155 8.99 8.90 -7.12
C LEU A 155 8.70 7.49 -7.63
N MET A 156 7.42 7.09 -7.62
CA MET A 156 6.98 5.83 -8.18
C MET A 156 7.34 5.70 -9.66
N LEU A 157 7.02 6.74 -10.46
CA LEU A 157 7.34 6.76 -11.88
C LEU A 157 8.85 6.73 -12.15
N ILE A 158 9.65 7.51 -11.41
CA ILE A 158 11.10 7.53 -11.58
C ILE A 158 11.69 6.14 -11.34
N ILE A 159 11.29 5.46 -10.27
CA ILE A 159 11.82 4.13 -9.97
C ILE A 159 11.36 3.11 -11.01
N GLU A 160 10.11 3.18 -11.47
CA GLU A 160 9.61 2.33 -12.55
C GLU A 160 10.42 2.50 -13.84
N ILE A 161 10.69 3.75 -14.23
CA ILE A 161 11.53 4.08 -15.39
C ILE A 161 12.97 3.58 -15.19
N VAL A 162 13.54 3.73 -13.99
CA VAL A 162 14.90 3.26 -13.68
C VAL A 162 14.98 1.74 -13.81
N ILE A 163 14.04 0.99 -13.24
CA ILE A 163 14.00 -0.48 -13.33
C ILE A 163 13.85 -0.92 -14.79
N ALA A 164 13.00 -0.25 -15.56
CA ALA A 164 12.77 -0.55 -16.98
C ALA A 164 13.99 -0.23 -17.86
N ASN A 165 14.74 0.84 -17.56
CA ASN A 165 15.94 1.23 -18.30
C ASN A 165 17.18 0.39 -17.91
N LEU A 166 17.22 -0.16 -16.69
CA LEU A 166 18.32 -1.02 -16.21
C LEU A 166 18.27 -2.44 -16.80
N GLY A 167 17.99 -2.55 -18.10
CA GLY A 167 17.72 -3.83 -18.76
C GLY A 167 18.84 -4.86 -18.67
N SER A 168 20.10 -4.42 -18.50
CA SER A 168 21.25 -5.31 -18.30
C SER A 168 21.21 -6.10 -16.99
N LEU A 169 20.50 -5.60 -15.96
CA LEU A 169 20.34 -6.30 -14.67
C LEU A 169 18.93 -6.85 -14.46
N THR A 170 17.90 -6.18 -14.99
CA THR A 170 16.48 -6.51 -14.73
C THR A 170 15.83 -7.33 -15.84
N GLY A 171 16.49 -7.51 -16.99
CA GLY A 171 15.87 -8.06 -18.20
C GLY A 171 15.02 -7.04 -18.97
N GLY A 172 14.97 -5.78 -18.52
CA GLY A 172 14.29 -4.70 -19.23
C GLY A 172 12.77 -4.84 -19.17
N HIS A 173 12.10 -4.67 -20.32
CA HIS A 173 10.64 -4.85 -20.41
C HIS A 173 10.20 -6.32 -20.43
N ASP A 174 11.11 -7.26 -20.71
CA ASP A 174 10.80 -8.69 -20.78
C ASP A 174 10.77 -9.37 -19.40
N GLY A 175 11.32 -8.69 -18.38
CA GLY A 175 11.39 -9.18 -17.00
C GLY A 175 12.46 -10.26 -16.77
N LEU A 176 12.47 -10.80 -15.55
CA LEU A 176 13.43 -11.83 -15.12
C LEU A 176 12.85 -13.23 -15.39
N MET A 177 13.58 -14.04 -16.17
CA MET A 177 13.25 -15.44 -16.45
C MET A 177 14.13 -16.39 -15.64
N GLY A 178 13.60 -17.57 -15.30
CA GLY A 178 14.38 -18.64 -14.63
C GLY A 178 14.57 -18.46 -13.13
N ILE A 179 13.64 -17.79 -12.44
CA ILE A 179 13.69 -17.65 -10.98
C ILE A 179 13.43 -19.02 -10.34
N PRO A 180 14.35 -19.56 -9.52
CA PRO A 180 14.14 -20.85 -8.86
C PRO A 180 12.95 -20.78 -7.89
N PRO A 181 12.19 -21.87 -7.72
CA PRO A 181 11.06 -21.91 -6.81
C PRO A 181 11.51 -21.66 -5.37
N LEU A 182 10.61 -21.11 -4.55
CA LEU A 182 10.90 -20.80 -3.15
C LEU A 182 11.16 -22.11 -2.37
N SER A 183 12.40 -22.35 -1.98
CA SER A 183 12.75 -23.44 -1.06
C SER A 183 12.90 -22.91 0.36
N ILE A 184 12.08 -23.39 1.29
CA ILE A 184 12.21 -23.06 2.73
C ILE A 184 12.85 -24.28 3.40
N GLY A 185 14.12 -24.16 3.81
CA GLY A 185 14.79 -25.19 4.64
C GLY A 185 14.82 -26.60 4.05
N GLY A 186 14.90 -26.75 2.72
CA GLY A 186 14.92 -28.05 2.04
C GLY A 186 13.56 -28.54 1.51
N LEU A 187 12.45 -27.87 1.86
CA LEU A 187 11.16 -28.06 1.20
C LEU A 187 11.09 -27.10 0.01
N ALA A 188 11.26 -27.65 -1.20
CA ALA A 188 11.00 -26.90 -2.43
C ALA A 188 9.48 -26.73 -2.57
N LEU A 189 8.98 -25.49 -2.51
CA LEU A 189 7.59 -25.19 -2.86
C LEU A 189 7.46 -25.22 -4.39
N GLU A 190 7.56 -26.43 -4.95
CA GLU A 190 7.33 -26.70 -6.36
C GLU A 190 5.83 -26.98 -6.55
N GLY A 191 5.08 -25.93 -6.88
CA GLY A 191 3.70 -26.08 -7.32
C GLY A 191 2.87 -24.80 -7.23
N ASP A 192 2.13 -24.52 -8.31
CA ASP A 192 1.16 -23.42 -8.41
C ASP A 192 0.20 -23.35 -7.21
N ARG A 193 -0.15 -24.51 -6.64
CA ARG A 193 -1.03 -24.62 -5.46
C ARG A 193 -0.36 -24.13 -4.17
N SER A 194 0.93 -24.37 -3.99
CA SER A 194 1.67 -23.93 -2.79
C SER A 194 1.80 -22.41 -2.77
N PHE A 195 2.07 -21.80 -3.92
CA PHE A 195 2.07 -20.34 -4.07
C PHE A 195 0.67 -19.73 -3.86
N TYR A 196 -0.38 -20.41 -4.32
CA TYR A 196 -1.76 -20.01 -4.04
C TYR A 196 -2.06 -19.98 -2.54
N PHE A 197 -1.76 -21.04 -1.80
CA PHE A 197 -1.99 -21.06 -0.35
C PHE A 197 -1.15 -20.03 0.40
N LEU A 198 0.10 -19.79 -0.02
CA LEU A 198 0.97 -18.79 0.59
C LEU A 198 0.41 -17.37 0.39
N SER A 199 0.06 -17.01 -0.86
CA SER A 199 -0.45 -15.67 -1.19
C SER A 199 -1.77 -15.37 -0.49
N TRP A 200 -2.69 -16.33 -0.46
CA TRP A 200 -3.95 -16.18 0.25
C TRP A 200 -3.79 -16.20 1.77
N GLY A 201 -2.89 -17.01 2.31
CA GLY A 201 -2.54 -16.99 3.73
C GLY A 201 -2.01 -15.63 4.18
N LEU A 202 -1.13 -15.01 3.38
CA LEU A 202 -0.62 -13.66 3.63
C LEU A 202 -1.70 -12.59 3.51
N CYS A 203 -2.57 -12.68 2.51
CA CYS A 203 -3.68 -11.74 2.32
C CYS A 203 -4.67 -11.80 3.49
N LEU A 204 -5.09 -13.01 3.89
CA LEU A 204 -5.97 -13.22 5.04
C LEU A 204 -5.30 -12.81 6.36
N GLY A 205 -4.01 -13.07 6.52
CA GLY A 205 -3.24 -12.61 7.67
C GLY A 205 -3.23 -11.08 7.79
N ASN A 206 -2.98 -10.36 6.69
CA ASN A 206 -3.06 -8.89 6.68
C ASN A 206 -4.45 -8.37 7.01
N LEU A 207 -5.49 -9.04 6.51
CA LEU A 207 -6.88 -8.67 6.78
C LEU A 207 -7.24 -8.87 8.27
N LEU A 208 -6.78 -9.96 8.90
CA LEU A 208 -6.94 -10.16 10.36
C LEU A 208 -6.26 -9.06 11.19
N VAL A 209 -5.07 -8.62 10.78
CA VAL A 209 -4.36 -7.53 11.46
C VAL A 209 -5.12 -6.21 11.33
N SER A 210 -5.70 -5.92 10.15
CA SER A 210 -6.53 -4.72 9.97
C SER A 210 -7.81 -4.74 10.82
N GLU A 211 -8.32 -5.93 11.15
CA GLU A 211 -9.47 -6.11 12.04
C GLU A 211 -9.13 -6.01 13.54
N GLN A 212 -7.89 -5.65 13.93
CA GLN A 212 -7.55 -5.32 15.31
C GLN A 212 -7.44 -3.79 15.57
N PRO A 213 -8.49 -2.97 15.36
CA PRO A 213 -8.45 -1.54 15.67
C PRO A 213 -8.53 -1.22 17.18
N ASP A 214 -8.73 -2.20 18.07
CA ASP A 214 -9.03 -1.93 19.49
C ASP A 214 -7.80 -1.63 20.37
N ALA A 215 -6.58 -1.68 19.83
CA ALA A 215 -5.35 -1.57 20.63
C ALA A 215 -4.79 -0.14 20.78
N PHE A 216 -5.36 0.88 20.12
CA PHE A 216 -4.87 2.25 20.26
C PHE A 216 -5.70 3.05 21.27
N PRO A 217 -5.19 3.33 22.49
CA PRO A 217 -5.81 4.32 23.35
C PRO A 217 -5.75 5.68 22.64
N HIS A 218 -6.90 6.17 22.20
CA HIS A 218 -7.06 7.55 21.75
C HIS A 218 -6.69 8.48 22.92
N GLY A 219 -5.47 9.02 22.86
CA GLY A 219 -5.03 10.09 23.73
C GLY A 219 -5.94 11.31 23.54
N PRO A 220 -6.38 11.99 24.60
CA PRO A 220 -7.25 13.13 24.47
C PRO A 220 -6.50 14.33 23.89
N GLY A 221 -6.95 14.76 22.71
CA GLY A 221 -6.87 16.15 22.27
C GLY A 221 -5.60 16.56 21.54
N HIS A 222 -5.76 17.03 20.31
CA HIS A 222 -5.17 18.31 19.95
C HIS A 222 -6.18 19.20 19.25
N ARG A 223 -6.43 20.32 19.93
CA ARG A 223 -7.26 21.45 19.55
C ARG A 223 -6.57 22.17 18.38
N ARG A 224 -7.40 22.74 17.49
CA ARG A 224 -7.07 23.60 16.34
C ARG A 224 -5.82 24.47 16.52
N LEU A 225 -5.05 24.63 15.43
CA LEU A 225 -4.50 25.92 14.99
C LEU A 225 -4.59 26.00 13.47
#